data_AF-A0A7C6HBY8-F1
#
_entry.id   AF-A0A7C6HBY8-F1
#
_cell.length_a   1.000
_cell.length_b   1.000
_cell.length_c   1.000
_cell.angle_alpha   90.00
_cell.angle_beta   90.00
_cell.angle_gamma   90.00
#
_symmetry.space_group_name_H-M   'P 1'
#
loop_
_entity.id
_entity.type
_entity.pdbx_description
1 polymer ?
#
loop_
_entity_poly.entity_id
_entity_poly.type
_entity_poly.pdbx_seq_one_letter_code
_entity_poly.pdbx_strand_id
1 'polypeptide(L)'
;MWFVWTLITFVVLSWVGYRWTKTLITKYEHTTESFVVLAVLFILANYSSLRLTYVMIPVLNIWPRLLIMLPIGFVMFVGFSYVAVNLWCSFLTRDFDEKIAALEEEKDNLQRQIDVLRWRHITQGVPFEYQQEKLVSPRPPSDEIERLQEFIDTWQQAGSAARVRSIKVTEWKSLAGQWEDDRLRGEINLLNALAEEETDATRKDQMKARLAVFQMELLSRETSRKTRTELQDRGAGERSTERGPEAIRRRLQDIHGELQLVEAQKRDYLRGKVRLGWRVRS
;
A
#
# COMPACT_ATOMS: atom_id res chain seq x y z
N MET A 1 15.31 -1.46 -53.07
CA MET A 1 14.65 -1.99 -51.85
C MET A 1 13.90 -0.93 -51.04
N TRP A 2 14.44 0.28 -50.82
CA TRP A 2 13.79 1.31 -49.99
C TRP A 2 12.42 1.84 -50.52
N PHE A 3 12.25 1.93 -51.84
CA PHE A 3 10.97 2.32 -52.45
C PHE A 3 9.81 1.36 -52.15
N VAL A 4 10.11 0.06 -52.02
CA VAL A 4 9.08 -0.94 -51.68
C VAL A 4 8.66 -0.78 -50.21
N TRP A 5 9.62 -0.56 -49.31
CA TRP A 5 9.34 -0.34 -47.89
C TRP A 5 8.59 0.96 -47.60
N THR A 6 8.90 2.05 -48.33
CA THR A 6 8.16 3.33 -48.23
C THR A 6 6.73 3.19 -48.74
N LEU A 7 6.51 2.42 -49.81
CA LEU A 7 5.16 2.14 -50.31
C LEU A 7 4.37 1.23 -49.36
N ILE A 8 4.98 0.18 -48.81
CA ILE A 8 4.35 -0.69 -47.81
C ILE A 8 3.97 0.10 -46.56
N THR A 9 4.89 0.91 -46.01
CA THR A 9 4.62 1.73 -44.83
C THR A 9 3.49 2.73 -45.09
N PHE A 10 3.47 3.37 -46.27
CA PHE A 10 2.38 4.27 -46.66
C PHE A 10 1.02 3.55 -46.75
N VAL A 11 0.98 2.35 -47.33
CA VAL A 11 -0.25 1.54 -47.42
C VAL A 11 -0.73 1.13 -46.03
N VAL A 12 0.17 0.68 -45.15
CA VAL A 12 -0.17 0.32 -43.77
C VAL A 12 -0.68 1.53 -42.98
N LEU A 13 -0.01 2.68 -43.06
CA LEU A 13 -0.45 3.91 -42.40
C LEU A 13 -1.80 4.40 -42.91
N SER A 14 -2.03 4.32 -44.23
CA SER A 14 -3.31 4.68 -44.83
C SER A 14 -4.42 3.73 -44.38
N TRP A 15 -4.14 2.43 -44.30
CA TRP A 15 -5.08 1.43 -43.79
C TRP A 15 -5.42 1.64 -42.31
N VAL A 16 -4.41 1.90 -41.47
CA VAL A 16 -4.59 2.20 -40.04
C VAL A 16 -5.38 3.49 -39.87
N GLY A 17 -5.05 4.54 -40.62
CA GLY A 17 -5.78 5.80 -40.61
C GLY A 17 -7.24 5.62 -41.02
N TYR A 18 -7.51 4.85 -42.08
CA TYR A 18 -8.87 4.54 -42.54
C TYR A 18 -9.66 3.73 -41.51
N ARG A 19 -9.05 2.71 -40.90
CA ARG A 19 -9.67 1.92 -39.82
C ARG A 19 -9.96 2.80 -38.60
N TRP A 20 -9.05 3.70 -38.25
CA TRP A 20 -9.21 4.62 -37.14
C TRP A 20 -10.33 5.63 -37.39
N THR A 21 -10.36 6.30 -38.54
CA THR A 21 -11.43 7.24 -38.89
C THR A 21 -12.80 6.55 -38.96
N LYS A 22 -12.86 5.33 -39.52
CA LYS A 22 -14.08 4.52 -39.49
C LYS A 22 -14.51 4.23 -38.04
N THR A 23 -13.58 3.87 -37.17
CA THR A 23 -13.86 3.57 -35.77
C THR A 23 -14.33 4.80 -35.00
N LEU A 24 -13.72 5.97 -35.26
CA LEU A 24 -14.16 7.27 -34.77
C LEU A 24 -15.63 7.50 -35.12
N ILE A 25 -16.00 7.36 -36.40
CA ILE A 25 -17.34 7.67 -36.91
C ILE A 25 -18.39 6.66 -36.42
N THR A 26 -18.05 5.36 -36.35
CA THR A 26 -19.07 4.32 -36.05
C THR A 26 -19.22 4.03 -34.57
N LYS A 27 -18.16 4.20 -33.77
CA LYS A 27 -18.13 3.78 -32.36
C LYS A 27 -18.33 4.92 -31.37
N TYR A 28 -18.07 6.17 -31.77
CA TYR A 28 -18.18 7.32 -30.87
C TYR A 28 -19.34 8.22 -31.29
N GLU A 29 -20.16 8.61 -30.32
CA GLU A 29 -21.20 9.62 -30.55
C GLU A 29 -20.53 10.99 -30.42
N HIS A 30 -20.32 11.64 -31.57
CA HIS A 30 -19.65 12.92 -31.64
C HIS A 30 -20.54 14.02 -31.07
N THR A 31 -20.22 14.47 -29.85
CA THR A 31 -20.75 15.72 -29.31
C THR A 31 -20.05 16.91 -29.97
N THR A 32 -20.65 18.10 -29.91
CA THR A 32 -20.03 19.36 -30.37
C THR A 32 -18.65 19.58 -29.74
N GLU A 33 -18.46 19.18 -28.49
CA GLU A 33 -17.18 19.26 -27.77
C GLU A 33 -16.11 18.36 -28.39
N SER A 34 -16.46 17.10 -28.68
CA SER A 34 -15.53 16.16 -29.34
C SER A 34 -15.13 16.63 -30.74
N PHE A 35 -16.05 17.27 -31.46
CA PHE A 35 -15.78 17.85 -32.78
C PHE A 35 -14.81 19.02 -32.68
N VAL A 36 -14.96 19.90 -31.68
CA VAL A 36 -14.03 21.02 -31.44
C VAL A 36 -12.64 20.48 -31.11
N VAL A 37 -12.52 19.48 -30.24
CA VAL A 37 -11.20 18.89 -29.90
C VAL A 37 -10.55 18.25 -31.11
N LEU A 38 -11.30 17.48 -31.91
CA LEU A 38 -10.81 16.89 -33.15
C LEU A 38 -10.40 17.96 -34.17
N ALA A 39 -11.16 19.05 -34.30
CA ALA A 39 -10.84 20.17 -35.18
C ALA A 39 -9.55 20.88 -34.74
N VAL A 40 -9.39 21.14 -33.45
CA VAL A 40 -8.16 21.73 -32.89
C VAL A 40 -6.96 20.81 -33.16
N LEU A 41 -7.09 19.49 -32.92
CA LEU A 41 -6.04 18.53 -33.21
C LEU A 41 -5.70 18.47 -34.69
N PHE A 42 -6.70 18.57 -35.57
CA PHE A 42 -6.50 18.61 -37.01
C PHE A 42 -5.73 19.87 -37.43
N ILE A 43 -6.10 21.04 -36.91
CA ILE A 43 -5.40 22.31 -37.17
C ILE A 43 -3.95 22.21 -36.67
N LEU A 44 -3.75 21.69 -35.45
CA LEU A 44 -2.42 21.58 -34.84
C LEU A 44 -1.52 20.59 -35.59
N ALA A 45 -2.07 19.47 -36.05
CA ALA A 45 -1.35 18.47 -36.84
C ALA A 45 -0.92 19.03 -38.20
N ASN A 46 -1.83 19.74 -38.88
CA ASN A 46 -1.53 20.41 -40.14
C ASN A 46 -0.50 21.54 -39.97
N TYR A 47 -0.65 22.37 -38.94
CA TYR A 47 0.32 23.43 -38.62
C TYR A 47 1.72 22.86 -38.33
N SER A 48 1.79 21.78 -37.55
CA SER A 48 3.05 21.10 -37.24
C SER A 48 3.67 20.47 -38.49
N SER A 49 2.87 19.85 -39.35
CA SER A 49 3.33 19.31 -40.63
C SER A 49 3.87 20.40 -41.54
N LEU A 50 3.16 21.53 -41.64
CA LEU A 50 3.61 22.70 -42.40
C LEU A 50 4.97 23.16 -41.87
N ARG A 51 5.10 23.41 -40.56
CA ARG A 51 6.37 23.79 -39.95
C ARG A 51 7.49 22.78 -40.26
N LEU A 52 7.20 21.49 -40.17
CA LEU A 52 8.16 20.43 -40.45
C LEU A 52 8.63 20.44 -41.92
N THR A 53 7.72 20.67 -42.87
CA THR A 53 8.09 20.79 -44.29
C THR A 53 8.94 22.02 -44.60
N TYR A 54 8.73 23.15 -43.88
CA TYR A 54 9.60 24.33 -43.98
C TYR A 54 11.03 24.06 -43.46
N VAL A 55 11.17 23.27 -42.41
CA VAL A 55 12.48 22.90 -41.84
C VAL A 55 13.20 21.86 -42.72
N MET A 56 12.49 20.84 -43.18
CA MET A 56 13.07 19.74 -43.96
C MET A 56 13.42 20.15 -45.39
N ILE A 57 12.57 20.95 -46.05
CA ILE A 57 12.77 21.34 -47.45
C ILE A 57 12.42 22.85 -47.61
N PRO A 58 13.37 23.75 -47.26
CA PRO A 58 13.10 25.18 -47.24
C PRO A 58 12.82 25.78 -48.62
N VAL A 59 13.44 25.22 -49.66
CA VAL A 59 13.40 25.73 -51.06
C VAL A 59 12.13 25.32 -51.82
N LEU A 60 11.25 24.54 -51.22
CA LEU A 60 10.06 24.02 -51.88
C LEU A 60 8.99 25.12 -52.07
N ASN A 61 8.44 25.24 -53.29
CA ASN A 61 7.33 26.14 -53.60
C ASN A 61 6.04 25.76 -52.82
N ILE A 62 5.13 26.73 -52.64
CA ILE A 62 3.89 26.55 -51.86
C ILE A 62 3.07 25.33 -52.32
N TRP A 63 2.88 25.14 -53.62
CA TRP A 63 2.05 24.06 -54.18
C TRP A 63 2.58 22.65 -53.88
N PRO A 64 3.82 22.29 -54.25
CA PRO A 64 4.39 20.99 -53.88
C PRO A 64 4.51 20.82 -52.36
N ARG A 65 4.67 21.90 -51.60
CA ARG A 65 4.67 21.83 -50.13
C ARG A 65 3.33 21.40 -49.56
N LEU A 66 2.22 21.95 -50.05
CA LEU A 66 0.88 21.55 -49.63
C LEU A 66 0.60 20.07 -49.94
N LEU A 67 1.06 19.58 -51.11
CA LEU A 67 0.91 18.17 -51.51
C LEU A 67 1.62 17.19 -50.55
N ILE A 68 2.79 17.56 -50.02
CA ILE A 68 3.56 16.72 -49.08
C ILE A 68 3.08 16.92 -47.63
N MET A 69 2.65 18.13 -47.29
CA MET A 69 2.14 18.47 -45.96
C MET A 69 0.88 17.66 -45.63
N LEU A 70 -0.10 17.61 -46.53
CA LEU A 70 -1.38 16.94 -46.27
C LEU A 70 -1.26 15.48 -45.76
N PRO A 71 -0.50 14.58 -46.43
CA PRO A 71 -0.34 13.21 -45.94
C PRO A 71 0.41 13.15 -44.61
N ILE A 72 1.44 13.98 -44.40
CA ILE A 72 2.19 14.02 -43.14
C ILE A 72 1.28 14.52 -42.00
N GLY A 73 0.50 15.57 -42.25
CA GLY A 73 -0.48 16.13 -41.31
C GLY A 73 -1.57 15.13 -40.96
N PHE A 74 -2.05 14.36 -41.94
CA PHE A 74 -3.02 13.29 -41.72
C PHE A 74 -2.48 12.18 -40.82
N VAL A 75 -1.23 11.75 -41.03
CA VAL A 75 -0.58 10.75 -40.18
C VAL A 75 -0.44 11.24 -38.74
N MET A 76 0.03 12.48 -38.57
CA MET A 76 0.14 13.12 -37.25
C MET A 76 -1.23 13.24 -36.58
N PHE A 77 -2.26 13.63 -37.33
CA PHE A 77 -3.63 13.71 -36.83
C PHE A 77 -4.15 12.36 -36.35
N VAL A 78 -3.95 11.27 -37.11
CA VAL A 78 -4.37 9.92 -36.70
C VAL A 78 -3.70 9.55 -35.38
N GLY A 79 -2.39 9.78 -35.25
CA GLY A 79 -1.65 9.51 -34.02
C GLY A 79 -2.15 10.31 -32.82
N PHE A 80 -2.25 11.63 -32.95
CA PHE A 80 -2.73 12.49 -31.86
C PHE A 80 -4.18 12.24 -31.50
N SER A 81 -5.05 12.01 -32.50
CA SER A 81 -6.45 11.66 -32.28
C SER A 81 -6.58 10.34 -31.52
N TYR A 82 -5.78 9.34 -31.86
CA TYR A 82 -5.75 8.06 -31.15
C TYR A 82 -5.41 8.23 -29.67
N VAL A 83 -4.33 8.96 -29.38
CA VAL A 83 -3.89 9.23 -28.00
C VAL A 83 -4.95 10.04 -27.24
N ALA A 84 -5.48 11.10 -27.85
CA ALA A 84 -6.47 11.96 -27.22
C ALA A 84 -7.76 11.20 -26.89
N VAL A 85 -8.26 10.37 -27.80
CA VAL A 85 -9.46 9.55 -27.57
C VAL A 85 -9.21 8.50 -26.49
N ASN A 86 -8.04 7.86 -26.47
CA ASN A 86 -7.72 6.89 -25.41
C ASN A 86 -7.59 7.55 -24.03
N LEU A 87 -6.97 8.73 -23.95
CA LEU A 87 -6.92 9.52 -22.71
C LEU A 87 -8.32 9.93 -22.27
N TRP A 88 -9.19 10.31 -23.22
CA TRP A 88 -10.57 10.66 -22.92
C TRP A 88 -11.39 9.46 -22.43
N CYS A 89 -11.24 8.31 -23.07
CA CYS A 89 -11.83 7.06 -22.61
C CYS A 89 -11.33 6.71 -21.21
N SER A 90 -10.03 6.83 -20.95
CA SER A 90 -9.44 6.60 -19.63
C SER A 90 -9.98 7.56 -18.58
N PHE A 91 -10.23 8.81 -18.93
CA PHE A 91 -10.85 9.77 -18.04
C PHE A 91 -12.32 9.42 -17.74
N LEU A 92 -13.08 9.00 -18.77
CA LEU A 92 -14.47 8.56 -18.60
C LEU A 92 -14.59 7.24 -17.81
N THR A 93 -13.60 6.35 -17.88
CA THR A 93 -13.60 5.11 -17.08
C THR A 93 -13.07 5.32 -15.67
N ARG A 94 -12.46 6.47 -15.38
CA ARG A 94 -11.84 6.75 -14.08
C ARG A 94 -12.79 6.57 -12.91
N ASP A 95 -14.03 7.06 -13.01
CA ASP A 95 -15.03 6.90 -11.93
C ASP A 95 -15.41 5.42 -11.70
N PHE A 96 -15.42 4.62 -12.78
CA PHE A 96 -15.63 3.17 -12.66
C PHE A 96 -14.39 2.49 -12.06
N ASP A 97 -13.20 2.91 -12.47
CA ASP A 97 -11.92 2.39 -11.97
C ASP A 97 -11.72 2.70 -10.48
N GLU A 98 -12.07 3.90 -10.02
CA GLU A 98 -12.04 4.30 -8.62
C GLU A 98 -13.05 3.50 -7.78
N LYS A 99 -14.26 3.25 -8.30
CA LYS A 99 -15.25 2.40 -7.62
C LYS A 99 -14.80 0.95 -7.54
N ILE A 100 -14.22 0.41 -8.61
CA ILE A 100 -13.67 -0.96 -8.62
C ILE A 100 -12.53 -1.05 -7.61
N ALA A 101 -11.60 -0.09 -7.60
CA ALA A 101 -10.48 -0.08 -6.67
C ALA A 101 -10.94 -0.01 -5.20
N ALA A 102 -11.94 0.84 -4.90
CA ALA A 102 -12.50 0.92 -3.54
C ALA A 102 -13.16 -0.39 -3.10
N LEU A 103 -13.91 -1.06 -4.00
CA LEU A 103 -14.53 -2.34 -3.72
C LEU A 103 -13.51 -3.49 -3.60
N GLU A 104 -12.42 -3.46 -4.38
CA GLU A 104 -11.30 -4.40 -4.25
C GLU A 104 -10.57 -4.23 -2.92
N GLU A 105 -10.34 -3.00 -2.46
CA GLU A 105 -9.74 -2.73 -1.16
C GLU A 105 -10.65 -3.20 0.00
N GLU A 106 -11.97 -2.97 -0.10
CA GLU A 106 -12.93 -3.47 0.90
C GLU A 106 -12.93 -5.01 0.93
N LYS A 107 -12.90 -5.66 -0.24
CA LYS A 107 -12.80 -7.13 -0.36
C LYS A 107 -11.52 -7.65 0.29
N ASP A 108 -10.36 -7.06 0.01
CA ASP A 108 -9.08 -7.49 0.56
C ASP A 108 -9.03 -7.31 2.08
N ASN A 109 -9.61 -6.22 2.60
CA ASN A 109 -9.71 -5.98 4.03
C ASN A 109 -10.60 -7.04 4.73
N LEU A 110 -11.77 -7.34 4.15
CA LEU A 110 -12.65 -8.38 4.69
C LEU A 110 -12.00 -9.77 4.61
N GLN A 111 -11.23 -10.06 3.55
CA GLN A 111 -10.53 -11.32 3.43
C GLN A 111 -9.43 -11.47 4.48
N ARG A 112 -8.67 -10.40 4.77
CA ARG A 112 -7.72 -10.37 5.90
C ARG A 112 -8.41 -10.60 7.24
N GLN A 113 -9.60 -10.03 7.46
CA GLN A 113 -10.37 -10.26 8.68
C GLN A 113 -10.80 -11.73 8.81
N ILE A 114 -11.24 -12.37 7.72
CA ILE A 114 -11.56 -13.81 7.72
C ILE A 114 -10.31 -14.64 8.03
N ASP A 115 -9.17 -14.31 7.43
CA ASP A 115 -7.93 -15.02 7.67
C ASP A 115 -7.49 -14.89 9.13
N VAL A 116 -7.55 -13.69 9.72
CA VAL A 116 -7.27 -13.49 11.15
C VAL A 116 -8.22 -14.31 12.04
N LEU A 117 -9.52 -14.34 11.72
CA LEU A 117 -10.49 -15.16 12.45
C LEU A 117 -10.21 -16.66 12.29
N ARG A 118 -9.82 -17.10 11.08
CA ARG A 118 -9.41 -18.48 10.80
C ARG A 118 -8.15 -18.84 11.58
N TRP A 119 -7.14 -17.98 11.58
CA TRP A 119 -5.91 -18.14 12.36
C TRP A 119 -6.26 -18.26 13.85
N ARG A 120 -7.07 -17.35 14.39
CA ARG A 120 -7.54 -17.43 15.79
C ARG A 120 -8.24 -18.76 16.09
N HIS A 121 -9.09 -19.25 15.19
CA HIS A 121 -9.79 -20.53 15.37
C HIS A 121 -8.86 -21.75 15.26
N ILE A 122 -7.87 -21.73 14.36
CA ILE A 122 -6.85 -22.79 14.24
C ILE A 122 -5.95 -22.80 15.48
N THR A 123 -5.50 -21.63 15.94
CA THR A 123 -4.65 -21.53 17.14
C THR A 123 -5.39 -21.91 18.42
N GLN A 124 -6.72 -21.71 18.47
CA GLN A 124 -7.56 -22.16 19.59
C GLN A 124 -8.03 -23.62 19.46
N GLY A 125 -8.07 -24.18 18.24
CA GLY A 125 -8.55 -25.54 17.94
C GLY A 125 -7.45 -26.61 17.91
N VAL A 126 -6.19 -26.23 17.84
CA VAL A 126 -5.08 -27.12 18.21
C VAL A 126 -5.02 -27.07 19.74
N PRO A 127 -5.23 -28.19 20.47
CA PRO A 127 -4.79 -28.26 21.84
C PRO A 127 -3.28 -28.13 21.77
N PHE A 128 -2.79 -26.91 21.93
CA PHE A 128 -1.40 -26.67 22.17
C PHE A 128 -1.16 -27.35 23.52
N GLU A 129 -0.71 -28.58 23.45
CA GLU A 129 0.00 -29.25 24.53
C GLU A 129 1.28 -28.45 24.71
N TYR A 130 1.13 -27.24 25.24
CA TYR A 130 2.12 -26.68 26.13
C TYR A 130 2.25 -27.74 27.19
N GLN A 131 3.32 -28.51 27.07
CA GLN A 131 3.96 -29.21 28.15
C GLN A 131 3.92 -28.23 29.33
N GLN A 132 2.92 -28.43 30.18
CA GLN A 132 2.64 -27.61 31.33
C GLN A 132 3.67 -28.05 32.35
N GLU A 133 4.92 -27.66 32.12
CA GLU A 133 5.88 -27.46 33.20
C GLU A 133 5.18 -26.53 34.16
N LYS A 134 4.60 -27.13 35.21
CA LYS A 134 3.95 -26.52 36.38
C LYS A 134 4.10 -25.00 36.40
N LEU A 135 3.23 -24.31 35.67
CA LEU A 135 3.01 -22.88 35.86
C LEU A 135 2.26 -22.76 37.19
N VAL A 136 3.06 -22.66 38.24
CA VAL A 136 2.69 -21.95 39.45
C VAL A 136 2.02 -20.66 38.98
N SER A 137 0.77 -20.48 39.38
CA SER A 137 -0.08 -19.32 39.06
C SER A 137 0.76 -18.03 39.01
N PRO A 138 0.89 -17.34 37.86
CA PRO A 138 1.70 -16.14 37.81
C PRO A 138 1.00 -15.07 38.63
N ARG A 139 1.70 -14.60 39.68
CA ARG A 139 1.35 -13.37 40.40
C ARG A 139 1.18 -12.23 39.40
N PRO A 140 0.32 -11.24 39.68
CA PRO A 140 0.16 -10.11 38.79
C PRO A 140 1.52 -9.44 38.53
N PRO A 141 1.84 -9.08 37.27
CA PRO A 141 3.15 -8.54 36.87
C PRO A 141 3.53 -7.23 37.59
N SER A 142 2.54 -6.57 38.22
CA SER A 142 2.76 -5.42 39.11
C SER A 142 3.63 -5.77 40.32
N ASP A 143 3.40 -6.93 40.92
CA ASP A 143 4.05 -7.33 42.18
C ASP A 143 5.51 -7.72 41.94
N GLU A 144 5.82 -8.20 40.74
CA GLU A 144 7.19 -8.59 40.35
C GLU A 144 8.04 -7.36 40.02
N ILE A 145 7.47 -6.37 39.34
CA ILE A 145 8.12 -5.07 39.09
C ILE A 145 8.41 -4.36 40.43
N GLU A 146 7.46 -4.36 41.37
CA GLU A 146 7.62 -3.73 42.68
C GLU A 146 8.74 -4.38 43.51
N ARG A 147 8.84 -5.73 43.48
CA ARG A 147 9.93 -6.46 44.15
C ARG A 147 11.29 -6.22 43.54
N LEU A 148 11.37 -6.16 42.20
CA LEU A 148 12.63 -5.86 41.51
C LEU A 148 13.06 -4.43 41.79
N GLN A 149 12.11 -3.49 41.89
CA GLN A 149 12.37 -2.12 42.29
C GLN A 149 12.86 -2.01 43.73
N GLU A 150 12.20 -2.67 44.69
CA GLU A 150 12.62 -2.72 46.09
C GLU A 150 14.03 -3.33 46.25
N PHE A 151 14.34 -4.36 45.47
CA PHE A 151 15.68 -4.97 45.44
C PHE A 151 16.75 -4.00 44.92
N ILE A 152 16.48 -3.29 43.82
CA ILE A 152 17.40 -2.29 43.25
C ILE A 152 17.60 -1.13 44.23
N ASP A 153 16.54 -0.65 44.87
CA ASP A 153 16.60 0.45 45.83
C ASP A 153 17.40 0.05 47.08
N THR A 154 17.19 -1.17 47.59
CA THR A 154 17.96 -1.73 48.70
C THR A 154 19.44 -1.89 48.33
N TRP A 155 19.74 -2.41 47.14
CA TRP A 155 21.12 -2.60 46.67
C TRP A 155 21.85 -1.28 46.43
N GLN A 156 21.13 -0.27 45.92
CA GLN A 156 21.64 1.07 45.70
C GLN A 156 21.95 1.79 47.03
N GLN A 157 21.15 1.56 48.07
CA GLN A 157 21.33 2.19 49.38
C GLN A 157 22.28 1.43 50.32
N ALA A 158 22.63 0.18 50.00
CA ALA A 158 23.48 -0.65 50.84
C ALA A 158 24.96 -0.21 50.85
N GLY A 159 25.41 0.34 51.99
CA GLY A 159 26.83 0.56 52.32
C GLY A 159 27.46 1.84 51.76
N SER A 160 28.78 1.97 51.92
CA SER A 160 29.55 3.19 51.59
C SER A 160 29.73 3.47 50.08
N ALA A 161 29.34 2.53 49.21
CA ALA A 161 29.45 2.63 47.75
C ALA A 161 28.14 3.04 47.04
N ALA A 162 27.12 3.46 47.80
CA ALA A 162 25.79 3.79 47.30
C ALA A 162 25.80 4.77 46.10
N ARG A 163 26.65 5.79 46.16
CA ARG A 163 26.79 6.80 45.10
C ARG A 163 27.28 6.23 43.76
N VAL A 164 28.17 5.24 43.79
CA VAL A 164 28.67 4.60 42.57
C VAL A 164 27.61 3.67 41.98
N ARG A 165 26.88 2.95 42.85
CA ARG A 165 25.80 2.05 42.47
C ARG A 165 24.62 2.80 41.86
N SER A 166 24.24 3.97 42.39
CA SER A 166 23.18 4.80 41.81
C SER A 166 23.52 5.27 40.40
N ILE A 167 24.77 5.68 40.16
CA ILE A 167 25.24 6.07 38.83
C ILE A 167 25.16 4.88 37.88
N LYS A 168 25.61 3.69 38.30
CA LYS A 168 25.55 2.48 37.47
C LYS A 168 24.13 2.04 37.14
N VAL A 169 23.20 2.13 38.08
CA VAL A 169 21.78 1.84 37.84
C VAL A 169 21.20 2.83 36.82
N THR A 170 21.54 4.12 36.88
CA THR A 170 21.09 5.09 35.88
C THR A 170 21.68 4.84 34.49
N GLU A 171 22.95 4.45 34.40
CA GLU A 171 23.59 4.05 33.14
C GLU A 171 22.89 2.82 32.53
N TRP A 172 22.59 1.80 33.35
CA TRP A 172 21.91 0.60 32.87
C TRP A 172 20.47 0.87 32.45
N LYS A 173 19.73 1.70 33.17
CA LYS A 173 18.39 2.14 32.75
C LYS A 173 18.45 2.89 31.40
N SER A 174 19.45 3.75 31.20
CA SER A 174 19.65 4.44 29.93
C SER A 174 19.99 3.48 28.78
N LEU A 175 20.81 2.45 29.02
CA LEU A 175 21.15 1.45 28.02
C LEU A 175 19.96 0.56 27.68
N ALA A 176 19.20 0.12 28.68
CA ALA A 176 17.99 -0.67 28.51
C ALA A 176 16.95 0.07 27.66
N GLY A 177 16.76 1.37 27.93
CA GLY A 177 15.87 2.25 27.16
C GLY A 177 16.21 2.37 25.67
N GLN A 178 17.48 2.20 25.30
CA GLN A 178 17.94 2.32 23.91
C GLN A 178 17.91 0.99 23.13
N TRP A 179 17.85 -0.15 23.82
CA TRP A 179 17.94 -1.46 23.18
C TRP A 179 16.56 -2.00 22.77
N GLU A 180 16.54 -2.72 21.65
CA GLU A 180 15.38 -3.47 21.17
C GLU A 180 15.10 -4.69 22.06
N ASP A 181 13.84 -5.12 22.14
CA ASP A 181 13.38 -6.16 23.07
C ASP A 181 14.10 -7.51 22.86
N ASP A 182 14.43 -7.87 21.62
CA ASP A 182 15.15 -9.12 21.30
C ASP A 182 16.61 -9.07 21.80
N ARG A 183 17.25 -7.91 21.67
CA ARG A 183 18.62 -7.70 22.18
C ARG A 183 18.64 -7.69 23.70
N LEU A 184 17.61 -7.12 24.32
CA LEU A 184 17.45 -7.04 25.75
C LEU A 184 17.20 -8.45 26.36
N ARG A 185 16.38 -9.28 25.70
CA ARG A 185 16.21 -10.71 26.06
C ARG A 185 17.49 -11.51 25.91
N GLY A 186 18.24 -11.28 24.82
CA GLY A 186 19.55 -11.91 24.60
C GLY A 186 20.55 -11.60 25.72
N GLU A 187 20.63 -10.33 26.12
CA GLU A 187 21.52 -9.91 27.23
C GLU A 187 21.06 -10.46 28.58
N ILE A 188 19.76 -10.52 28.87
CA ILE A 188 19.24 -11.12 30.11
C ILE A 188 19.66 -12.59 30.21
N ASN A 189 19.54 -13.35 29.12
CA ASN A 189 19.94 -14.76 29.09
C ASN A 189 21.45 -14.93 29.28
N LEU A 190 22.24 -14.05 28.66
CA LEU A 190 23.70 -14.04 28.80
C LEU A 190 24.11 -13.70 30.24
N LEU A 191 23.51 -12.67 30.85
CA LEU A 191 23.80 -12.26 32.22
C LEU A 191 23.35 -13.30 33.25
N ASN A 192 22.27 -14.02 33.00
CA ASN A 192 21.86 -15.16 33.83
C ASN A 192 22.94 -16.26 33.81
N ALA A 193 23.39 -16.67 32.62
CA ALA A 193 24.43 -17.68 32.48
C ALA A 193 25.75 -17.25 33.17
N LEU A 194 26.17 -15.99 32.97
CA LEU A 194 27.38 -15.48 33.61
C LEU A 194 27.24 -15.36 35.14
N ALA A 195 26.06 -15.02 35.66
CA ALA A 195 25.83 -14.91 37.11
C ALA A 195 25.83 -16.29 37.82
N GLU A 196 25.52 -17.36 37.09
CA GLU A 196 25.60 -18.73 37.60
C GLU A 196 27.05 -19.22 37.66
N GLU A 197 27.88 -18.85 36.68
CA GLU A 197 29.30 -19.23 36.59
C GLU A 197 30.23 -18.35 37.45
N GLU A 198 29.80 -17.15 37.84
CA GLU A 198 30.61 -16.21 38.61
C GLU A 198 30.79 -16.63 40.08
N THR A 199 32.04 -16.67 40.53
CA THR A 199 32.44 -17.13 41.87
C THR A 199 32.62 -15.98 42.87
N ASP A 200 32.86 -14.75 42.39
CA ASP A 200 32.96 -13.56 43.23
C ASP A 200 31.58 -13.02 43.62
N ALA A 201 31.28 -13.02 44.93
CA ALA A 201 30.02 -12.56 45.48
C ALA A 201 29.68 -11.11 45.10
N THR A 202 30.68 -10.23 45.03
CA THR A 202 30.45 -8.80 44.74
C THR A 202 30.07 -8.57 43.27
N ARG A 203 30.71 -9.30 42.36
CA ARG A 203 30.40 -9.27 40.92
C ARG A 203 29.07 -9.94 40.63
N LYS A 204 28.79 -11.05 41.31
CA LYS A 204 27.50 -11.75 41.23
C LYS A 204 26.35 -10.85 41.67
N ASP A 205 26.50 -10.09 42.75
CA ASP A 205 25.49 -9.15 43.20
C ASP A 205 25.32 -7.97 42.22
N GLN A 206 26.41 -7.50 41.60
CA GLN A 206 26.33 -6.48 40.55
C GLN A 206 25.62 -6.99 39.28
N MET A 207 25.87 -8.24 38.88
CA MET A 207 25.20 -8.88 37.75
C MET A 207 23.71 -9.09 38.01
N LYS A 208 23.34 -9.52 39.22
CA LYS A 208 21.94 -9.63 39.65
C LYS A 208 21.21 -8.29 39.65
N ALA A 209 21.86 -7.22 40.12
CA ALA A 209 21.29 -5.87 40.08
C ALA A 209 21.11 -5.37 38.63
N ARG A 210 22.08 -5.63 37.75
CA ARG A 210 21.98 -5.30 36.32
C ARG A 210 20.86 -6.06 35.63
N LEU A 211 20.72 -7.35 35.96
CA LEU A 211 19.67 -8.21 35.46
C LEU A 211 18.27 -7.75 35.88
N ALA A 212 18.11 -7.37 37.16
CA ALA A 212 16.87 -6.82 37.68
C ALA A 212 16.44 -5.54 36.93
N VAL A 213 17.38 -4.66 36.59
CA VAL A 213 17.10 -3.44 35.82
C VAL A 213 16.58 -3.78 34.40
N PHE A 214 17.18 -4.76 33.73
CA PHE A 214 16.76 -5.16 32.39
C PHE A 214 15.42 -5.90 32.40
N GLN A 215 15.18 -6.79 33.37
CA GLN A 215 13.89 -7.45 33.53
C GLN A 215 12.76 -6.46 33.82
N MET A 216 13.01 -5.44 34.65
CA MET A 216 12.03 -4.39 34.95
C MET A 216 11.65 -3.60 33.70
N GLU A 217 12.63 -3.22 32.86
CA GLU A 217 12.37 -2.51 31.60
C GLU A 217 11.54 -3.38 30.64
N LEU A 218 11.88 -4.66 30.49
CA LEU A 218 11.15 -5.60 29.64
C LEU A 218 9.70 -5.78 30.09
N LEU A 219 9.48 -6.01 31.39
CA LEU A 219 8.13 -6.15 31.96
C LEU A 219 7.32 -4.85 31.85
N SER A 220 7.97 -3.68 31.97
CA SER A 220 7.31 -2.38 31.77
C SER A 220 6.84 -2.16 30.31
N ARG A 221 7.61 -2.65 29.33
CA ARG A 221 7.25 -2.59 27.91
C ARG A 221 6.14 -3.57 27.56
N GLU A 222 6.19 -4.78 28.11
CA GLU A 222 5.16 -5.79 27.91
C GLU A 222 3.82 -5.35 28.50
N THR A 223 3.82 -4.76 29.70
CA THR A 223 2.61 -4.18 30.32
C THR A 223 2.09 -2.99 29.51
N SER A 224 2.95 -2.07 29.08
CA SER A 224 2.56 -0.94 28.22
C SER A 224 1.98 -1.39 26.87
N ARG A 225 2.56 -2.43 26.26
CA ARG A 225 2.07 -3.02 25.01
C ARG A 225 0.73 -3.71 25.22
N LYS A 226 0.54 -4.43 26.32
CA LYS A 226 -0.73 -5.06 26.68
C LYS A 226 -1.84 -4.02 26.91
N THR A 227 -1.58 -2.96 27.67
CA THR A 227 -2.55 -1.87 27.89
C THR A 227 -2.89 -1.13 26.59
N ARG A 228 -1.90 -0.91 25.71
CA ARG A 228 -2.14 -0.30 24.39
C ARG A 228 -2.98 -1.21 23.49
N THR A 229 -2.75 -2.52 23.56
CA THR A 229 -3.51 -3.52 22.80
C THR A 229 -4.95 -3.62 23.33
N GLU A 230 -5.15 -3.61 24.65
CA GLU A 230 -6.48 -3.62 25.29
C GLU A 230 -7.30 -2.33 25.02
N LEU A 231 -6.65 -1.16 24.97
CA LEU A 231 -7.28 0.09 24.56
C LEU A 231 -7.64 0.11 23.07
N GLN A 232 -6.80 -0.49 22.23
CA GLN A 232 -7.06 -0.65 20.80
C GLN A 232 -8.17 -1.69 20.53
N ASP A 233 -8.25 -2.75 21.34
CA ASP A 233 -9.33 -3.75 21.32
C ASP A 233 -10.67 -3.18 21.83
N ARG A 234 -10.67 -2.25 22.80
CA ARG A 234 -11.90 -1.53 23.20
C ARG A 234 -12.40 -0.58 22.12
N GLY A 235 -11.50 0.17 21.47
CA GLY A 235 -11.86 1.04 20.34
C GLY A 235 -12.29 0.30 19.08
N ALA A 236 -11.78 -0.91 18.84
CA ALA A 236 -12.19 -1.78 17.75
C ALA A 236 -13.43 -2.63 18.10
N GLY A 237 -13.61 -3.00 19.36
CA GLY A 237 -14.70 -3.84 19.86
C GLY A 237 -16.06 -3.16 19.77
N GLU A 238 -16.19 -1.88 20.12
CA GLU A 238 -17.48 -1.19 20.03
C GLU A 238 -18.00 -0.97 18.60
N ARG A 239 -17.15 -1.10 17.56
CA ARG A 239 -17.59 -1.04 16.15
C ARG A 239 -17.69 -2.40 15.46
N SER A 240 -17.14 -3.48 16.03
CA SER A 240 -17.07 -4.80 15.38
C SER A 240 -17.95 -5.88 16.02
N THR A 241 -18.54 -5.64 17.20
CA THR A 241 -19.34 -6.64 17.93
C THR A 241 -20.78 -6.82 17.40
N GLU A 242 -21.02 -6.63 16.11
CA GLU A 242 -22.33 -6.97 15.49
C GLU A 242 -22.25 -7.74 14.18
N ARG A 243 -21.06 -8.01 13.62
CA ARG A 243 -20.95 -8.83 12.39
C ARG A 243 -20.25 -10.14 12.69
N GLY A 244 -21.03 -11.16 13.02
CA GLY A 244 -20.56 -12.55 13.08
C GLY A 244 -19.91 -13.00 11.75
N PRO A 245 -19.20 -14.14 11.74
CA PRO A 245 -18.51 -14.64 10.54
C PRO A 245 -19.44 -14.84 9.33
N GLU A 246 -20.72 -15.06 9.57
CA GLU A 246 -21.76 -15.12 8.53
C GLU A 246 -22.06 -13.74 7.92
N ALA A 247 -22.05 -12.67 8.71
CA ALA A 247 -22.27 -11.31 8.22
C ALA A 247 -21.09 -10.81 7.37
N ILE A 248 -19.86 -11.21 7.72
CA ILE A 248 -18.66 -10.95 6.91
C ILE A 248 -18.75 -11.71 5.57
N ARG A 249 -19.19 -12.98 5.58
CA ARG A 249 -19.39 -13.76 4.35
C ARG A 249 -20.49 -13.18 3.46
N ARG A 250 -21.62 -12.75 4.04
CA ARG A 250 -22.70 -12.07 3.30
C ARG A 250 -22.19 -10.78 2.68
N ARG A 251 -21.47 -9.94 3.43
CA ARG A 251 -20.87 -8.71 2.90
C ARG A 251 -19.86 -8.98 1.78
N LEU A 252 -19.07 -10.05 1.88
CA LEU A 252 -18.14 -10.46 0.81
C LEU A 252 -18.89 -10.89 -0.47
N GLN A 253 -20.01 -11.60 -0.32
CA GLN A 253 -20.87 -11.98 -1.45
C GLN A 253 -21.53 -10.75 -2.08
N ASP A 254 -22.00 -9.80 -1.26
CA ASP A 254 -22.59 -8.55 -1.72
C ASP A 254 -21.56 -7.72 -2.51
N ILE A 255 -20.34 -7.55 -1.99
CA ILE A 255 -19.25 -6.85 -2.69
C ILE A 255 -18.88 -7.57 -3.98
N HIS A 256 -18.87 -8.90 -4.00
CA HIS A 256 -18.62 -9.64 -5.23
C HIS A 256 -19.71 -9.41 -6.28
N GLY A 257 -20.98 -9.33 -5.85
CA GLY A 257 -22.10 -8.96 -6.71
C GLY A 257 -21.98 -7.52 -7.22
N GLU A 258 -21.67 -6.57 -6.35
CA GLU A 258 -21.45 -5.16 -6.71
C GLU A 258 -20.29 -5.00 -7.70
N LEU A 259 -19.18 -5.70 -7.48
CA LEU A 259 -18.02 -5.67 -8.36
C LEU A 259 -18.37 -6.23 -9.76
N GLN A 260 -19.05 -7.37 -9.83
CA GLN A 260 -19.53 -7.92 -11.11
C GLN A 260 -20.51 -6.98 -11.83
N LEU A 261 -21.39 -6.30 -11.08
CA LEU A 261 -22.32 -5.32 -11.65
C LEU A 261 -21.60 -4.09 -12.18
N VAL A 262 -20.64 -3.53 -11.44
CA VAL A 262 -19.86 -2.36 -11.88
C VAL A 262 -18.98 -2.71 -13.07
N GLU A 263 -18.38 -3.90 -13.11
CA GLU A 263 -17.64 -4.39 -14.28
C GLU A 263 -18.55 -4.64 -15.49
N ALA A 264 -19.76 -5.16 -15.28
CA ALA A 264 -20.73 -5.33 -16.34
C ALA A 264 -21.17 -3.96 -16.88
N GLN A 265 -21.46 -2.99 -16.01
CA GLN A 265 -21.77 -1.61 -16.39
C GLN A 265 -20.62 -0.95 -17.16
N LYS A 266 -19.36 -1.15 -16.73
CA LYS A 266 -18.17 -0.67 -17.45
C LYS A 266 -18.06 -1.32 -18.83
N ARG A 267 -18.29 -2.64 -18.94
CA ARG A 267 -18.29 -3.37 -20.22
C ARG A 267 -19.39 -2.90 -21.15
N ASP A 268 -20.60 -2.69 -20.62
CA ASP A 268 -21.75 -2.23 -21.40
C ASP A 268 -21.56 -0.77 -21.84
N TYR A 269 -20.97 0.07 -21.00
CA TYR A 269 -20.57 1.43 -21.35
C TYR A 269 -19.54 1.44 -22.49
N LEU A 270 -18.54 0.55 -22.45
CA LEU A 270 -17.52 0.42 -23.50
C LEU A 270 -18.02 -0.28 -24.78
N ARG A 271 -19.07 -1.10 -24.68
CA ARG A 271 -19.74 -1.75 -25.83
C ARG A 271 -20.75 -0.83 -26.50
N GLY A 272 -21.35 0.10 -25.75
CA GLY A 272 -22.23 1.15 -26.28
C GLY A 272 -21.48 2.19 -27.12
N LYS A 273 -22.23 3.07 -27.80
CA LYS A 273 -21.64 4.27 -28.42
C LYS A 273 -21.15 5.18 -27.30
N VAL A 274 -19.84 5.33 -27.16
CA VAL A 274 -19.27 6.19 -26.13
C VAL A 274 -19.53 7.64 -26.52
N ARG A 275 -20.33 8.35 -25.72
CA ARG A 275 -20.54 9.79 -25.84
C ARG A 275 -19.30 10.50 -25.34
N LEU A 276 -18.55 11.12 -26.26
CA LEU A 276 -17.38 11.93 -25.92
C LEU A 276 -17.84 13.33 -25.49
N GLY A 277 -18.55 13.46 -24.37
CA GLY A 277 -18.98 14.75 -23.81
C GLY A 277 -18.58 14.87 -22.35
N TRP A 278 -18.21 16.07 -21.90
CA TRP A 278 -17.85 16.34 -20.50
C TRP A 278 -19.05 16.36 -19.55
N ARG A 279 -20.26 16.63 -20.08
CA ARG A 279 -21.48 16.63 -19.28
C ARG A 279 -21.99 15.21 -19.08
N VAL A 280 -21.52 14.58 -18.01
CA VAL A 280 -22.17 13.44 -17.39
C VAL A 280 -23.60 13.86 -17.03
N ARG A 281 -24.56 12.99 -17.37
CA ARG A 281 -25.97 13.08 -16.95
C ARG A 281 -26.02 13.30 -15.43
N SER A 282 -26.56 14.44 -15.02
CA SER A 282 -27.32 14.54 -13.77
C SER A 282 -28.49 13.55 -13.80
#